data_AF-A0AAC9SHX2-F1
#
_entry.id   AF-A0AAC9SHX2-F1
#
_cell.length_a   1.000
_cell.length_b   1.000
_cell.length_c   1.000
_cell.angle_alpha   90.00
_cell.angle_beta   90.00
_cell.angle_gamma   90.00
#
_symmetry.space_group_name_H-M   'P 1'
#
loop_
_entity.id
_entity.type
_entity.pdbx_description
1 polymer ?
#
loop_
_entity_poly.entity_id
_entity_poly.type
_entity_poly.pdbx_seq_one_letter_code
_entity_poly.pdbx_strand_id
1 'polypeptide(L)' 'MRLAGVDSIEEANKWLGGFIEDYNRRFAKPAKRHQNVHRPIYEPQDELYDIFSWQLTRQVSKS' A
#
# COMPACT_ATOMS: atom_id res chain seq x y z
N MET A 1 6.58 14.01 -5.19
CA MET A 1 5.29 14.73 -5.22
C MET A 1 5.44 16.23 -5.26
N ARG A 2 6.19 16.86 -4.34
CA ARG A 2 6.36 18.32 -4.33
C ARG A 2 6.84 18.94 -5.66
N LEU A 3 7.75 18.26 -6.39
CA LEU A 3 8.16 18.68 -7.75
C LEU A 3 7.07 18.49 -8.82
N ALA A 4 6.10 17.62 -8.57
CA ALA A 4 4.92 17.42 -9.40
C ALA A 4 3.73 18.27 -8.94
N GLY A 5 3.93 19.19 -7.99
CA GLY A 5 2.88 20.08 -7.47
C GLY A 5 1.81 19.41 -6.60
N VAL A 6 1.98 18.13 -6.24
CA VAL A 6 1.01 17.38 -5.43
C VAL A 6 1.09 17.84 -3.97
N ASP A 7 -0.04 18.25 -3.39
CA ASP A 7 -0.15 18.77 -2.02
C ASP A 7 -1.21 18.08 -1.13
N SER A 8 -2.02 17.18 -1.69
CA SER A 8 -3.04 16.40 -0.96
C SER A 8 -2.82 14.88 -1.04
N ILE A 9 -3.43 14.15 -0.12
CA ILE A 9 -3.36 12.67 -0.07
C ILE A 9 -4.08 12.08 -1.30
N GLU A 10 -5.20 12.67 -1.71
CA GLU A 10 -5.98 12.22 -2.86
C GLU A 10 -5.18 12.36 -4.17
N GLU A 11 -4.52 13.50 -4.37
CA GLU A 11 -3.65 13.72 -5.52
C GLU A 11 -2.41 12.82 -5.47
N ALA A 12 -1.85 12.61 -4.29
CA ALA A 12 -0.74 11.70 -4.07
C ALA A 12 -1.10 10.28 -4.52
N ASN A 13 -2.24 9.76 -4.09
CA ASN A 13 -2.70 8.43 -4.47
C ASN A 13 -2.91 8.29 -5.99
N LYS A 14 -3.44 9.33 -6.66
CA LYS A 14 -3.59 9.35 -8.13
C LYS A 14 -2.24 9.39 -8.85
N TRP A 15 -1.28 10.15 -8.33
CA TRP A 15 0.05 10.31 -8.94
C TRP A 15 0.94 9.08 -8.77
N LEU A 16 0.73 8.30 -7.69
CA LEU A 16 1.63 7.23 -7.27
C LEU A 16 1.91 6.18 -8.36
N GLY A 17 0.90 5.81 -9.16
CA GLY A 17 1.05 4.81 -10.23
C GLY A 17 2.13 5.20 -11.25
N GLY A 18 2.04 6.41 -11.81
CA GLY A 18 3.02 6.90 -12.79
C GLY A 18 4.41 7.09 -12.19
N PHE A 19 4.50 7.46 -10.92
CA PHE A 19 5.79 7.54 -10.22
C PHE A 19 6.45 6.17 -10.08
N ILE A 20 5.70 5.13 -9.68
CA ILE A 20 6.21 3.77 -9.53
C ILE A 20 6.77 3.28 -10.88
N GLU A 21 6.07 3.55 -11.98
CA GLU A 21 6.52 3.19 -13.32
C GLU A 21 7.83 3.91 -13.72
N ASP A 22 7.91 5.23 -13.58
CA ASP A 22 9.13 5.98 -13.91
C ASP A 22 10.31 5.58 -13.01
N TYR A 23 10.06 5.44 -11.72
CA TYR A 23 11.07 5.05 -10.75
C TYR A 23 11.61 3.65 -11.06
N ASN A 24 10.74 2.68 -11.30
CA ASN A 24 11.15 1.32 -11.63
C ASN A 24 11.90 1.27 -12.97
N ARG A 25 11.48 2.02 -13.98
CA ARG A 25 12.21 2.13 -15.26
C ARG A 25 13.66 2.57 -15.06
N ARG A 26 13.92 3.48 -14.12
CA ARG A 26 15.25 4.05 -13.88
C ARG A 26 16.10 3.22 -12.91
N PHE A 27 15.47 2.62 -11.91
CA PHE A 27 16.17 2.10 -10.74
C PHE A 27 15.85 0.64 -10.40
N ALA A 28 14.82 0.03 -10.99
CA ALA A 28 14.53 -1.36 -10.73
C ALA A 28 15.70 -2.23 -11.22
N LYS A 29 16.02 -3.22 -10.41
CA LYS A 29 16.98 -4.26 -10.75
C LYS A 29 16.22 -5.58 -10.81
N PRO A 30 16.55 -6.45 -11.79
CA PRO A 30 15.98 -7.78 -11.81
C PRO A 30 16.36 -8.51 -10.52
N ALA A 31 15.43 -9.35 -10.03
CA ALA A 31 15.71 -10.20 -8.89
C ALA A 31 16.94 -11.08 -9.20
N LYS A 32 17.85 -11.22 -8.23
CA LYS A 32 19.03 -12.10 -8.37
C LYS A 32 18.63 -13.57 -8.61
N ARG A 33 17.45 -13.96 -8.13
CA ARG A 33 16.81 -15.26 -8.37
C ARG A 33 15.35 -15.00 -8.71
N HIS A 34 14.87 -15.61 -9.78
CA HIS A 34 13.47 -15.46 -10.24
C HIS A 34 12.47 -16.30 -9.44
N GLN A 35 12.93 -17.07 -8.45
CA GLN A 35 12.05 -17.88 -7.63
C GLN A 35 11.15 -16.97 -6.79
N ASN A 36 9.84 -17.18 -6.91
CA ASN A 36 8.88 -16.55 -6.03
C ASN A 36 9.02 -17.19 -4.63
N VAL A 37 9.55 -16.40 -3.69
CA VAL A 37 9.74 -16.79 -2.28
C VAL A 37 8.77 -16.04 -1.35
N HIS A 38 7.72 -15.42 -1.91
CA HIS A 38 6.67 -14.82 -1.09
C HIS A 38 6.00 -15.92 -0.26
N ARG A 39 5.90 -15.68 1.05
CA ARG A 39 5.20 -16.57 1.95
C ARG A 39 3.69 -16.45 1.68
N PRO A 40 2.97 -17.55 1.44
CA PRO A 40 1.51 -17.54 1.48
C PRO A 40 1.03 -17.04 2.84
N ILE A 41 -0.12 -16.38 2.88
CA ILE A 41 -0.76 -16.05 4.16
C ILE A 41 -1.31 -17.36 4.72
N TYR A 42 -0.83 -17.77 5.88
CA TYR A 42 -1.23 -19.02 6.55
C TYR A 42 -2.04 -18.74 7.81
N GLU A 43 -1.95 -17.51 8.31
CA GLU A 43 -2.66 -17.02 9.48
C GLU A 43 -4.17 -17.12 9.22
N PRO A 44 -4.92 -17.80 10.11
CA PRO A 44 -6.37 -17.83 10.02
C PRO A 44 -6.94 -16.43 10.29
N GLN A 45 -8.22 -16.25 9.93
CA GLN A 45 -8.81 -14.91 9.91
C GLN A 45 -8.76 -14.22 11.28
N ASP A 46 -8.94 -14.98 12.37
CA ASP A 46 -8.81 -14.55 13.77
C ASP A 46 -7.44 -13.95 14.08
N GLU A 47 -6.34 -14.61 13.69
CA GLU A 47 -4.98 -14.08 13.88
C GLU A 47 -4.73 -12.81 13.05
N LEU A 48 -5.35 -12.68 11.87
CA LEU A 48 -5.25 -11.46 11.07
C LEU A 48 -5.95 -10.26 11.74
N TYR A 49 -6.93 -10.46 12.62
CA TYR A 49 -7.54 -9.36 13.39
C TYR A 49 -6.57 -8.74 14.40
N ASP A 50 -5.58 -9.52 14.88
CA ASP A 50 -4.57 -9.01 15.81
C ASP A 50 -3.47 -8.21 15.10
N ILE A 51 -3.27 -8.44 13.80
CA ILE A 51 -2.23 -7.80 12.98
C ILE A 51 -2.75 -6.53 12.29
N PHE A 52 -3.99 -6.56 11.78
CA PHE A 52 -4.54 -5.46 11.01
C PHE A 52 -5.35 -4.48 11.85
N SER A 53 -5.26 -3.19 11.50
CA SER A 53 -6.14 -2.17 12.08
C SER A 53 -7.48 -2.13 11.35
N TRP A 54 -8.57 -2.39 12.07
CA TRP A 54 -9.93 -2.31 11.53
C TRP A 54 -10.45 -0.88 11.54
N GLN A 55 -10.64 -0.30 10.35
CA GLN A 55 -11.24 1.02 10.17
C GLN A 55 -12.72 0.85 9.81
N LEU A 56 -13.61 1.27 10.72
CA LEU A 56 -15.05 1.22 10.53
C LEU A 56 -15.65 2.60 10.82
N THR A 57 -16.43 3.13 9.89
CA THR A 57 -17.23 4.32 10.15
C THR A 57 -18.32 3.96 11.16
N ARG A 58 -18.28 4.54 12.36
CA ARG A 58 -19.30 4.36 13.40
C ARG A 58 -20.00 5.67 13.69
N GLN A 59 -21.31 5.62 13.87
CA GLN A 59 -22.13 6.74 14.33
C GLN A 59 -22.41 6.55 15.82
N VAL A 60 -22.12 7.56 16.64
CA VAL A 60 -22.41 7.54 18.08
C VAL A 60 -23.87 7.98 18.30
N SER A 61 -24.63 7.22 19.10
CA SER A 61 -25.98 7.62 19.52
C SER A 61 -25.93 8.70 20.59
N LYS A 62 -26.88 9.63 20.59
CA LYS A 62 -27.01 10.62 21.67
C LYS A 62 -27.36 9.90 22.99
N SER A 63 -26.64 10.22 24.06
CA SER A 63 -27.02 9.90 25.44
C SER A 63 -28.20 10.75 25.89
#